data_AF-A0A359BAJ1-F1
#
_entry.id   AF-A0A359BAJ1-F1
#
_cell.length_a   1.000
_cell.length_b   1.000
_cell.length_c   1.000
_cell.angle_alpha   90.00
_cell.angle_beta   90.00
_cell.angle_gamma   90.00
#
_symmetry.space_group_name_H-M   'P 1'
#
loop_
_entity.id
_entity.type
_entity.pdbx_description
1 polymer ?
#
loop_
_entity_poly.entity_id
_entity_poly.type
_entity_poly.pdbx_seq_one_letter_code
_entity_poly.pdbx_strand_id
1 'polypeptide(L)'
;GQNNEEEINKIDSLMKNSGIEIEERKVIAYAKEKAEKTNEPAAAIELDDGTIITGRNSPLLRCNSALILNALKHLAGISDSVTLLPKAILEPICKLKTESLGGHNPRLHLDEILLALAISAVTNPLAEMALKQLPKLRGCQSHSTVILSEMDNGTLRKLGIDHTSDPIYETKKLFHGK
;
A
#
# COMPACT_ATOMS: atom_id res chain seq x y z
N GLY A 1 7.80 -21.04 -7.13
CA GLY A 1 6.42 -20.55 -6.93
C GLY A 1 5.53 -21.04 -8.04
N GLN A 2 5.00 -22.25 -7.87
CA GLN A 2 3.79 -22.81 -8.46
C GLN A 2 3.63 -24.18 -7.81
N ASN A 3 2.47 -24.44 -7.22
CA ASN A 3 2.01 -25.72 -6.67
C ASN A 3 2.89 -26.34 -5.57
N ASN A 4 2.76 -25.82 -4.35
CA ASN A 4 3.01 -26.67 -3.18
C ASN A 4 1.75 -26.69 -2.30
N GLU A 5 0.69 -27.34 -2.81
CA GLU A 5 -0.55 -27.56 -2.05
C GLU A 5 -0.25 -28.22 -0.70
N GLU A 6 0.81 -29.02 -0.60
CA GLU A 6 1.28 -29.59 0.66
C GLU A 6 1.72 -28.51 1.67
N GLU A 7 2.41 -27.45 1.23
CA GLU A 7 2.80 -26.33 2.10
C GLU A 7 1.57 -25.56 2.58
N ILE A 8 0.62 -25.27 1.68
CA ILE A 8 -0.63 -24.58 2.02
C ILE A 8 -1.44 -25.41 3.02
N ASN A 9 -1.66 -26.70 2.72
CA ASN A 9 -2.39 -27.62 3.59
C ASN A 9 -1.72 -27.78 4.97
N LYS A 10 -0.38 -27.74 5.00
CA LYS A 10 0.37 -27.78 6.26
C LYS A 10 0.17 -26.51 7.08
N ILE A 11 0.22 -25.34 6.45
CA ILE A 11 -0.04 -24.06 7.11
C ILE A 11 -1.49 -24.02 7.63
N ASP A 12 -2.47 -24.41 6.82
CA ASP A 12 -3.88 -24.46 7.23
C ASP A 12 -4.10 -25.42 8.40
N SER A 13 -3.43 -26.57 8.40
CA SER A 13 -3.49 -27.53 9.51
C SER A 13 -2.88 -26.95 10.79
N LEU A 14 -1.77 -26.21 10.70
CA LEU A 14 -1.14 -25.55 11.83
C LEU A 14 -2.02 -24.43 12.39
N MET A 15 -2.64 -23.61 11.53
CA MET A 15 -3.58 -22.56 11.94
C MET A 15 -4.78 -23.16 12.68
N LYS A 16 -5.43 -24.18 12.10
CA LYS A 16 -6.55 -24.90 12.73
C LYS A 16 -6.16 -25.52 14.08
N ASN A 17 -5.01 -26.17 14.16
CA ASN A 17 -4.53 -26.77 15.41
C ASN A 17 -4.18 -25.73 16.48
N SER A 18 -3.86 -24.50 16.07
CA SER A 18 -3.57 -23.38 16.97
C SER A 18 -4.83 -22.56 17.31
N GLY A 19 -5.97 -22.89 16.70
CA GLY A 19 -7.21 -22.11 16.82
C GLY A 19 -7.11 -20.69 16.25
N ILE A 20 -6.18 -20.46 15.30
CA ILE A 20 -5.95 -19.15 14.69
C ILE A 20 -6.78 -19.03 13.42
N GLU A 21 -7.62 -18.01 13.36
CA GLU A 21 -8.44 -17.70 12.18
C GLU A 21 -7.83 -16.54 11.36
N ILE A 22 -8.10 -16.53 10.04
CA ILE A 22 -7.60 -15.47 9.14
C ILE A 22 -8.15 -14.10 9.55
N GLU A 23 -9.39 -14.09 10.03
CA GLU A 23 -10.15 -12.92 10.46
C GLU A 23 -9.54 -12.23 11.69
N GLU A 24 -8.66 -12.91 12.46
CA GLU A 24 -7.93 -12.28 13.56
C GLU A 24 -7.03 -11.14 13.07
N ARG A 25 -6.58 -11.19 11.81
CA ARG A 25 -5.90 -10.07 11.15
C ARG A 25 -6.93 -9.07 10.60
N LYS A 26 -7.37 -8.17 11.47
CA LYS A 26 -8.43 -7.16 11.21
C LYS A 26 -8.28 -6.45 9.85
N VAL A 27 -7.06 -6.08 9.46
CA VAL A 27 -6.80 -5.33 8.21
C VAL A 27 -7.30 -6.04 6.95
N ILE A 28 -7.46 -7.37 6.96
CA ILE A 28 -8.00 -8.11 5.82
C ILE A 28 -9.45 -7.69 5.54
N ALA A 29 -10.30 -7.65 6.57
CA ALA A 29 -11.71 -7.28 6.42
C ALA A 29 -11.85 -5.83 5.91
N TYR A 30 -11.11 -4.88 6.49
CA TYR A 30 -11.16 -3.47 6.09
C TYR A 30 -10.65 -3.22 4.67
N ALA A 31 -9.63 -3.96 4.22
CA ALA A 31 -9.16 -3.88 2.84
C ALA A 31 -10.23 -4.38 1.87
N LYS A 32 -10.86 -5.52 2.15
CA LYS A 32 -11.94 -6.10 1.32
C LYS A 32 -13.17 -5.21 1.26
N GLU A 33 -13.64 -4.72 2.40
CA GLU A 33 -14.76 -3.78 2.48
C GLU A 33 -14.50 -2.51 1.65
N LYS A 34 -13.27 -1.96 1.72
CA LYS A 34 -12.90 -0.79 0.93
C LYS A 34 -12.88 -1.10 -0.57
N ALA A 35 -12.37 -2.27 -0.96
CA ALA A 35 -12.35 -2.69 -2.35
C ALA A 35 -13.78 -2.87 -2.90
N GLU A 36 -14.66 -3.53 -2.15
CA GLU A 36 -16.07 -3.69 -2.52
C GLU A 36 -16.78 -2.35 -2.68
N LYS A 37 -16.63 -1.44 -1.71
CA LYS A 37 -17.27 -0.11 -1.73
C LYS A 37 -16.79 0.77 -2.88
N THR A 38 -15.57 0.58 -3.35
CA THR A 38 -14.94 1.46 -4.35
C THR A 38 -14.78 0.81 -5.71
N ASN A 39 -15.05 -0.50 -5.80
CA ASN A 39 -14.84 -1.34 -6.97
C ASN A 39 -13.42 -1.22 -7.57
N GLU A 40 -12.43 -1.04 -6.70
CA GLU A 40 -11.03 -0.82 -7.05
C GLU A 40 -10.15 -1.58 -6.03
N PRO A 41 -8.95 -2.04 -6.41
CA PRO A 41 -8.00 -2.61 -5.46
C PRO A 41 -7.76 -1.69 -4.26
N ALA A 42 -7.76 -2.28 -3.07
CA ALA A 42 -7.62 -1.54 -1.82
C ALA A 42 -6.60 -2.19 -0.90
N ALA A 43 -6.23 -1.46 0.13
CA ALA A 43 -5.34 -1.92 1.17
C ALA A 43 -5.70 -1.28 2.51
N ALA A 44 -5.28 -1.91 3.60
CA ALA A 44 -5.48 -1.43 4.96
C ALA A 44 -4.21 -1.65 5.80
N ILE A 45 -4.03 -0.83 6.84
CA ILE A 45 -2.96 -0.91 7.83
C ILE A 45 -3.54 -0.67 9.23
N GLU A 46 -3.11 -1.46 10.20
CA GLU A 46 -3.38 -1.25 11.62
C GLU A 46 -2.15 -0.57 12.23
N LEU A 47 -2.37 0.64 12.74
CA LEU A 47 -1.34 1.42 13.43
C LEU A 47 -1.17 0.92 14.87
N ASP A 48 -0.09 1.34 15.53
CA ASP A 48 0.25 0.91 16.90
C ASP A 48 -0.83 1.23 17.95
N ASP A 49 -1.66 2.25 17.70
CA ASP A 49 -2.79 2.64 18.54
C ASP A 49 -4.07 1.82 18.26
N GLY A 50 -4.01 0.86 17.33
CA GLY A 50 -5.14 0.05 16.86
C GLY A 50 -6.00 0.74 15.80
N THR A 51 -5.66 1.96 15.39
CA THR A 51 -6.40 2.67 14.34
C THR A 51 -6.20 1.96 13.00
N ILE A 52 -7.30 1.71 12.30
CA ILE A 52 -7.27 1.16 10.94
C ILE A 52 -7.34 2.28 9.92
N ILE A 53 -6.33 2.35 9.06
CA ILE A 53 -6.29 3.26 7.91
C ILE A 53 -6.44 2.45 6.62
N THR A 54 -7.15 3.00 5.64
CA THR A 54 -7.35 2.37 4.32
C THR A 54 -6.84 3.24 3.17
N GLY A 55 -6.48 2.57 2.07
CA GLY A 55 -6.09 3.16 0.81
C GLY A 55 -6.74 2.42 -0.35
N ARG A 56 -6.91 3.09 -1.50
CA ARG A 56 -7.46 2.49 -2.71
C ARG A 56 -6.74 3.00 -3.94
N ASN A 57 -6.83 2.24 -5.03
CA ASN A 57 -6.43 2.74 -6.32
C ASN A 57 -7.24 3.99 -6.70
N SER A 58 -6.53 4.95 -7.27
CA SER A 58 -7.08 6.16 -7.89
C SER A 58 -6.46 6.34 -9.28
N PRO A 59 -6.84 7.39 -10.04
CA PRO A 59 -6.20 7.65 -11.33
C PRO A 59 -4.67 7.87 -11.25
N LEU A 60 -4.18 8.42 -10.13
CA LEU A 60 -2.76 8.77 -9.96
C LEU A 60 -2.02 7.88 -8.95
N LEU A 61 -2.72 7.21 -8.02
CA LEU A 61 -2.10 6.49 -6.92
C LEU A 61 -2.49 5.02 -6.94
N ARG A 62 -1.52 4.15 -6.62
CA ARG A 62 -1.81 2.77 -6.21
C ARG A 62 -2.37 2.74 -4.79
N CYS A 63 -3.08 1.67 -4.44
CA CYS A 63 -3.72 1.51 -3.13
C CYS A 63 -2.77 1.68 -1.95
N ASN A 64 -1.54 1.13 -2.04
CA ASN A 64 -0.55 1.28 -0.97
C ASN A 64 0.06 2.66 -0.89
N SER A 65 0.28 3.33 -2.03
CA SER A 65 0.77 4.70 -2.02
C SER A 65 -0.25 5.62 -1.35
N ALA A 66 -1.54 5.42 -1.62
CA ALA A 66 -2.62 6.11 -0.93
C ALA A 66 -2.70 5.72 0.57
N LEU A 67 -2.58 4.43 0.88
CA LEU A 67 -2.60 3.91 2.26
C LEU A 67 -1.52 4.57 3.13
N ILE A 68 -0.28 4.56 2.66
CA ILE A 68 0.86 5.12 3.41
C ILE A 68 0.70 6.63 3.55
N LEU A 69 0.27 7.35 2.51
CA LEU A 69 0.02 8.78 2.62
C LEU A 69 -1.06 9.10 3.68
N ASN A 70 -2.14 8.33 3.70
CA ASN A 70 -3.22 8.48 4.68
C ASN A 70 -2.74 8.16 6.11
N ALA A 71 -1.93 7.10 6.26
CA ALA A 71 -1.36 6.72 7.55
C ALA A 71 -0.43 7.80 8.09
N LEU A 72 0.45 8.35 7.26
CA LEU A 72 1.35 9.44 7.66
C LEU A 72 0.59 10.71 8.02
N LYS A 73 -0.48 11.06 7.29
CA LYS A 73 -1.36 12.17 7.65
C LYS A 73 -1.96 11.96 9.04
N HIS A 74 -2.53 10.78 9.29
CA HIS A 74 -3.12 10.44 10.58
C HIS A 74 -2.09 10.55 11.72
N LEU A 75 -0.94 9.89 11.57
CA LEU A 75 0.14 9.90 12.58
C LEU A 75 0.72 11.29 12.85
N ALA A 76 0.63 12.21 11.88
CA ALA A 76 1.06 13.60 12.01
C ALA A 76 -0.05 14.54 12.50
N GLY A 77 -1.26 14.04 12.76
CA GLY A 77 -2.42 14.85 13.15
C GLY A 77 -2.94 15.76 12.03
N ILE A 78 -2.68 15.40 10.77
CA ILE A 78 -3.06 16.18 9.59
C ILE A 78 -4.44 15.71 9.11
N SER A 79 -5.36 16.66 8.96
CA SER A 79 -6.71 16.39 8.43
C SER A 79 -6.68 15.71 7.06
N ASP A 80 -7.63 14.81 6.81
CA ASP A 80 -7.72 14.11 5.53
C ASP A 80 -8.01 15.05 4.34
N SER A 81 -8.64 16.20 4.58
CA SER A 81 -8.86 17.21 3.55
C SER A 81 -7.59 17.90 3.05
N VAL A 82 -6.49 17.82 3.81
CA VAL A 82 -5.22 18.47 3.44
C VAL A 82 -4.52 17.67 2.35
N THR A 83 -4.18 18.36 1.27
CA THR A 83 -3.42 17.79 0.16
C THR A 83 -1.92 18.00 0.41
N LEU A 84 -1.21 16.92 0.76
CA LEU A 84 0.25 16.94 0.93
C LEU A 84 0.99 16.95 -0.41
N LEU A 85 0.43 16.27 -1.41
CA LEU A 85 0.99 16.15 -2.75
C LEU A 85 0.01 16.71 -3.77
N PRO A 86 0.13 17.99 -4.15
CA PRO A 86 -0.72 18.58 -5.18
C PRO A 86 -0.50 17.90 -6.52
N LYS A 87 -1.55 17.89 -7.35
CA LYS A 87 -1.50 17.29 -8.71
C LYS A 87 -0.35 17.81 -9.57
N ALA A 88 0.02 19.08 -9.41
CA ALA A 88 1.15 19.69 -10.11
C ALA A 88 2.50 18.99 -9.85
N ILE A 89 2.65 18.27 -8.74
CA ILE A 89 3.82 17.43 -8.46
C ILE A 89 3.65 16.02 -9.04
N LEU A 90 2.45 15.44 -8.94
CA LEU A 90 2.18 14.06 -9.34
C LEU A 90 2.09 13.88 -10.86
N GLU A 91 1.42 14.79 -11.56
CA GLU A 91 1.15 14.70 -13.00
C GLU A 91 2.43 14.64 -13.85
N PRO A 92 3.49 15.42 -13.59
CA PRO A 92 4.75 15.28 -14.31
C PRO A 92 5.39 13.89 -14.17
N ILE A 93 5.30 13.27 -12.99
CA ILE A 93 5.84 11.93 -12.75
C ILE A 93 5.02 10.89 -13.53
N CYS A 94 3.68 11.01 -13.51
CA CYS A 94 2.80 10.16 -14.30
C CYS A 94 3.10 10.28 -15.80
N LYS A 95 3.25 11.51 -16.33
CA LYS A 95 3.58 11.76 -17.74
C LYS A 95 4.94 11.20 -18.12
N LEU A 96 5.96 11.39 -17.29
CA LEU A 96 7.28 10.77 -17.50
C LEU A 96 7.13 9.26 -17.67
N LYS A 97 6.40 8.62 -16.76
CA LYS A 97 6.17 7.17 -16.77
C LYS A 97 5.46 6.69 -18.02
N THR A 98 4.43 7.39 -18.48
CA THR A 98 3.60 6.93 -19.62
C THR A 98 4.05 7.42 -20.99
N GLU A 99 4.47 8.68 -21.09
CA GLU A 99 4.79 9.33 -22.37
C GLU A 99 6.26 9.21 -22.74
N SER A 100 7.17 9.16 -21.75
CA SER A 100 8.62 9.15 -22.00
C SER A 100 9.26 7.77 -21.77
N LEU A 101 8.82 7.04 -20.73
CA LEU A 101 9.41 5.74 -20.35
C LEU A 101 8.63 4.54 -20.90
N GLY A 102 7.56 4.76 -21.68
CA GLY A 102 6.77 3.68 -22.31
C GLY A 102 5.94 2.83 -21.34
N GLY A 103 5.78 3.29 -20.09
CA GLY A 103 4.90 2.66 -19.12
C GLY A 103 3.43 2.79 -19.52
N HIS A 104 2.62 1.79 -19.19
CA HIS A 104 1.19 1.80 -19.55
C HIS A 104 0.29 2.18 -18.38
N ASN A 105 0.82 2.13 -17.15
CA ASN A 105 0.08 2.44 -15.93
C ASN A 105 0.59 3.78 -15.36
N PRO A 106 -0.23 4.85 -15.34
CA PRO A 106 0.17 6.14 -14.80
C PRO A 106 0.21 6.16 -13.26
N ARG A 107 -0.34 5.15 -12.59
CA ARG A 107 -0.41 5.13 -11.12
C ARG A 107 0.98 5.04 -10.52
N LEU A 108 1.23 5.89 -9.54
CA LEU A 108 2.51 6.01 -8.87
C LEU A 108 2.68 4.91 -7.81
N HIS A 109 3.85 4.28 -7.82
CA HIS A 109 4.33 3.34 -6.82
C HIS A 109 4.64 4.06 -5.51
N LEU A 110 4.82 3.27 -4.46
CA LEU A 110 5.03 3.79 -3.11
C LEU A 110 6.34 4.60 -3.02
N ASP A 111 7.41 4.14 -3.66
CA ASP A 111 8.71 4.84 -3.70
C ASP A 111 8.62 6.19 -4.43
N GLU A 112 7.93 6.24 -5.57
CA GLU A 112 7.63 7.48 -6.32
C GLU A 112 6.90 8.49 -5.42
N ILE A 113 5.95 8.03 -4.60
CA ILE A 113 5.22 8.89 -3.66
C ILE A 113 6.06 9.33 -2.47
N LEU A 114 6.90 8.46 -1.91
CA LEU A 114 7.81 8.85 -0.83
C LEU A 114 8.84 9.88 -1.31
N LEU A 115 9.35 9.73 -2.54
CA LEU A 115 10.26 10.71 -3.15
C LEU A 115 9.55 12.05 -3.39
N ALA A 116 8.34 12.03 -3.96
CA ALA A 116 7.55 13.24 -4.16
C ALA A 116 7.25 13.94 -2.83
N LEU A 117 6.96 13.17 -1.77
CA LEU A 117 6.70 13.71 -0.44
C LEU A 117 7.96 14.34 0.15
N ALA A 118 9.13 13.71 -0.01
CA ALA A 118 10.42 14.27 0.38
C ALA A 118 10.73 15.60 -0.31
N ILE A 119 10.45 15.70 -1.61
CA ILE A 119 10.61 16.95 -2.36
C ILE A 119 9.61 18.00 -1.87
N SER A 120 8.35 17.62 -1.65
CA SER A 120 7.32 18.55 -1.16
C SER A 120 7.67 19.09 0.23
N ALA A 121 8.33 18.32 1.08
CA ALA A 121 8.71 18.75 2.43
C ALA A 121 9.69 19.94 2.45
N VAL A 122 10.38 20.22 1.34
CA VAL A 122 11.26 21.40 1.21
C VAL A 122 10.47 22.71 1.35
N THR A 123 9.23 22.74 0.89
CA THR A 123 8.39 23.96 0.86
C THR A 123 7.05 23.80 1.58
N ASN A 124 6.71 22.59 2.02
CA ASN A 124 5.47 22.27 2.72
C ASN A 124 5.77 21.66 4.11
N PRO A 125 5.65 22.44 5.20
CA PRO A 125 5.89 21.95 6.56
C PRO A 125 5.01 20.75 6.95
N LEU A 126 3.79 20.63 6.39
CA LEU A 126 2.90 19.50 6.67
C LEU A 126 3.42 18.20 6.03
N ALA A 127 4.03 18.29 4.84
CA ALA A 127 4.69 17.14 4.22
C ALA A 127 5.93 16.71 5.03
N GLU A 128 6.70 17.67 5.57
CA GLU A 128 7.81 17.38 6.46
C GLU A 128 7.35 16.67 7.76
N MET A 129 6.26 17.17 8.37
CA MET A 129 5.65 16.54 9.55
C MET A 129 5.22 15.10 9.27
N ALA A 130 4.62 14.85 8.10
CA ALA A 130 4.22 13.51 7.66
C ALA A 130 5.43 12.58 7.48
N LEU A 131 6.50 13.02 6.80
CA LEU A 131 7.72 12.20 6.61
C LEU A 131 8.37 11.79 7.93
N LYS A 132 8.37 12.68 8.93
CA LYS A 132 8.89 12.38 10.27
C LYS A 132 8.16 11.23 10.97
N GLN A 133 6.97 10.84 10.49
CA GLN A 133 6.21 9.72 11.05
C GLN A 133 6.58 8.35 10.45
N LEU A 134 7.37 8.28 9.37
CA LEU A 134 7.75 7.01 8.73
C LEU A 134 8.25 5.93 9.71
N PRO A 135 9.08 6.24 10.73
CA PRO A 135 9.54 5.23 11.68
C PRO A 135 8.42 4.53 12.47
N LYS A 136 7.27 5.20 12.66
CA LYS A 136 6.11 4.67 13.38
C LYS A 136 5.32 3.63 12.57
N LEU A 137 5.65 3.41 11.30
CA LEU A 137 5.02 2.36 10.49
C LEU A 137 5.69 0.98 10.71
N ARG A 138 6.83 0.95 11.41
CA ARG A 138 7.59 -0.28 11.63
C ARG A 138 6.85 -1.18 12.61
N GLY A 139 6.59 -2.42 12.20
CA GLY A 139 5.84 -3.40 12.99
C GLY A 139 4.34 -3.36 12.74
N CYS A 140 3.81 -2.34 12.06
CA CYS A 140 2.41 -2.29 11.68
C CYS A 140 2.07 -3.43 10.71
N GLN A 141 0.87 -3.97 10.87
CA GLN A 141 0.32 -4.99 9.98
C GLN A 141 -0.48 -4.33 8.85
N SER A 142 -0.25 -4.76 7.61
CA SER A 142 -1.02 -4.31 6.45
C SER A 142 -1.50 -5.47 5.58
N HIS A 143 -2.55 -5.21 4.80
CA HIS A 143 -3.07 -6.15 3.80
C HIS A 143 -3.52 -5.43 2.53
N SER A 144 -3.32 -6.03 1.35
CA SER A 144 -3.88 -5.56 0.08
C SER A 144 -4.73 -6.62 -0.61
N THR A 145 -5.80 -6.18 -1.29
CA THR A 145 -6.71 -7.08 -2.03
C THR A 145 -6.14 -7.59 -3.36
N VAL A 146 -4.89 -7.24 -3.68
CA VAL A 146 -4.15 -7.69 -4.86
C VAL A 146 -2.68 -7.89 -4.52
N ILE A 147 -2.03 -8.77 -5.27
CA ILE A 147 -0.58 -8.95 -5.27
C ILE A 147 0.08 -7.66 -5.75
N LEU A 148 1.04 -7.18 -4.97
CA LEU A 148 1.79 -5.96 -5.27
C LEU A 148 2.96 -6.22 -6.21
N SER A 149 3.48 -5.15 -6.81
CA SER A 149 4.76 -5.21 -7.50
C SER A 149 5.90 -5.48 -6.51
N GLU A 150 7.00 -6.06 -6.99
CA GLU A 150 8.21 -6.26 -6.19
C GLU A 150 8.77 -4.95 -5.62
N MET A 151 8.61 -3.85 -6.37
CA MET A 151 9.03 -2.51 -5.96
C MET A 151 8.24 -2.00 -4.73
N ASP A 152 6.90 -2.15 -4.75
CA ASP A 152 6.06 -1.77 -3.61
C ASP A 152 6.36 -2.67 -2.40
N ASN A 153 6.49 -3.98 -2.61
CA ASN A 153 6.87 -4.95 -1.56
C ASN A 153 8.24 -4.63 -0.93
N GLY A 154 9.24 -4.34 -1.76
CA GLY A 154 10.58 -3.95 -1.30
C GLY A 154 10.56 -2.68 -0.47
N THR A 155 9.69 -1.72 -0.82
CA THR A 155 9.54 -0.46 -0.08
C THR A 155 8.84 -0.68 1.26
N LEU A 156 7.73 -1.43 1.30
CA LEU A 156 7.06 -1.79 2.54
C LEU A 156 7.99 -2.54 3.50
N ARG A 157 8.81 -3.47 2.98
CA ARG A 157 9.81 -4.18 3.76
C ARG A 157 10.87 -3.26 4.36
N LYS A 158 11.34 -2.25 3.61
CA LYS A 158 12.29 -1.24 4.12
C LYS A 158 11.67 -0.38 5.22
N LEU A 159 10.38 -0.08 5.12
CA LEU A 159 9.62 0.60 6.18
C LEU A 159 9.38 -0.32 7.39
N GLY A 160 9.60 -1.63 7.26
CA GLY A 160 9.40 -2.61 8.31
C GLY A 160 7.93 -2.93 8.57
N ILE A 161 7.08 -2.78 7.57
CA ILE A 161 5.66 -3.13 7.62
C ILE A 161 5.52 -4.64 7.36
N ASP A 162 4.75 -5.33 8.21
CA ASP A 162 4.36 -6.71 7.97
C ASP A 162 3.19 -6.74 6.99
N HIS A 163 3.41 -7.23 5.77
CA HIS A 163 2.45 -7.12 4.67
C HIS A 163 1.99 -8.49 4.16
N THR A 164 0.67 -8.62 3.95
CA THR A 164 0.04 -9.76 3.27
C THR A 164 -0.84 -9.29 2.12
N SER A 165 -1.17 -10.18 1.17
CA SER A 165 -2.07 -9.84 0.07
C SER A 165 -2.98 -11.00 -0.32
N ASP A 166 -4.18 -10.72 -0.80
CA ASP A 166 -4.99 -11.71 -1.51
C ASP A 166 -4.22 -12.20 -2.76
N PRO A 167 -4.34 -13.49 -3.15
CA PRO A 167 -3.60 -14.08 -4.27
C PRO A 167 -4.19 -13.70 -5.64
N ILE A 168 -4.50 -12.42 -5.84
CA ILE A 168 -5.16 -11.87 -7.02
C ILE A 168 -4.22 -10.88 -7.70
N TYR A 169 -3.91 -11.10 -8.99
CA TYR A 169 -3.13 -10.13 -9.76
C TYR A 169 -4.02 -8.97 -10.24
N GLU A 170 -3.51 -7.74 -10.13
CA GLU A 170 -4.21 -6.53 -10.63
C GLU A 170 -4.38 -6.55 -12.16
N THR A 171 -3.48 -7.20 -12.90
CA THR A 171 -3.56 -7.29 -14.36
C THR A 171 -3.61 -8.74 -14.83
N LYS A 172 -4.34 -8.99 -15.93
CA LYS A 172 -4.43 -10.32 -16.57
C LYS A 172 -3.18 -10.70 -17.39
N LYS A 173 -2.16 -9.83 -17.47
CA LYS A 173 -0.96 -10.07 -18.28
C LYS A 173 0.11 -10.72 -17.40
N LEU A 174 0.12 -12.06 -17.42
CA LEU A 174 1.20 -12.89 -16.91
C LEU A 174 2.45 -12.72 -17.79
N PHE A 175 3.28 -11.71 -17.55
CA PHE A 175 4.63 -11.67 -18.11
C PHE A 175 5.60 -11.22 -17.01
N HIS A 176 6.12 -12.20 -16.26
CA HIS A 176 7.41 -12.07 -15.60
C HIS A 176 8.43 -12.67 -16.57
N GLY A 177 8.99 -11.83 -17.45
CA GLY A 177 10.16 -12.21 -18.24
C GLY A 177 11.32 -12.48 -17.28
N LYS A 178 12.02 -13.59 -17.51
CA LYS A 178 13.22 -14.00 -16.76
C LYS A 178 14.31 -12.93 -16.78
#